data_AF-A0A839DTZ6-F1
#
_entry.id   AF-A0A839DTZ6-F1
#
_cell.length_a   1.000
_cell.length_b   1.000
_cell.length_c   1.000
_cell.angle_alpha   90.00
_cell.angle_beta   90.00
_cell.angle_gamma   90.00
#
_symmetry.space_group_name_H-M   'P 1'
#
loop_
_entity.id
_entity.type
_entity.pdbx_description
1 polymer ?
#
loop_
_entity_poly.entity_id
_entity_poly.type
_entity_poly.pdbx_seq_one_letter_code
_entity_poly.pdbx_strand_id
1 'polypeptide(L)'
;MTEDAANPDVHPEDPAEGGREQQAEPGVPRARPAEPAEGSRDTEGSTAMTTMQSPAKDKNYNLLTVLQLSLQNVWQMETYIADAEREGDGELAEWLRKIQENNRKAGEQGKQMLQARLAGEGA
;
A
#
# COMPACT_ATOMS: atom_id res chain seq x y z
N MET A 1 -17.01 49.76 -12.54
CA MET A 1 -15.96 48.76 -12.27
C MET A 1 -14.77 49.18 -13.12
N THR A 2 -13.81 49.83 -12.48
CA THR A 2 -12.55 50.30 -13.05
C THR A 2 -11.44 50.00 -12.06
N GLU A 3 -10.27 49.76 -12.63
CA GLU A 3 -9.08 49.06 -12.16
C GLU A 3 -8.35 49.61 -10.92
N ASP A 4 -7.59 48.69 -10.31
CA ASP A 4 -6.16 48.77 -9.94
C ASP A 4 -5.62 50.06 -9.29
N ALA A 5 -5.03 49.91 -8.10
CA ALA A 5 -3.61 50.18 -7.85
C ALA A 5 -3.28 50.39 -6.35
N ALA A 6 -2.11 49.83 -6.00
CA ALA A 6 -1.11 50.36 -5.07
C ALA A 6 -1.38 50.35 -3.56
N ASN A 7 -0.63 49.47 -2.89
CA ASN A 7 -0.14 49.63 -1.52
C ASN A 7 1.18 50.43 -1.54
N PRO A 8 1.39 51.40 -0.64
CA PRO A 8 2.72 51.88 -0.30
C PRO A 8 3.10 51.63 1.17
N ASP A 9 4.16 50.83 1.31
CA ASP A 9 5.22 50.81 2.33
C ASP A 9 5.28 51.95 3.36
N VAL A 10 5.32 51.60 4.66
CA VAL A 10 6.00 52.41 5.70
C VAL A 10 6.50 51.50 6.84
N HIS A 11 7.81 51.27 6.91
CA HIS A 11 8.54 51.02 8.16
C HIS A 11 9.01 52.34 8.76
N PRO A 12 9.01 52.49 10.10
CA PRO A 12 10.25 52.92 10.79
C PRO A 12 10.45 52.20 12.15
N GLU A 13 11.66 51.73 12.44
CA GLU A 13 12.68 52.34 13.34
C GLU A 13 12.63 51.77 14.77
N ASP A 14 13.71 51.09 15.14
CA ASP A 14 14.10 50.62 16.47
C ASP A 14 14.72 51.80 17.27
N PRO A 15 14.64 51.82 18.61
CA PRO A 15 15.93 51.87 19.30
C PRO A 15 16.03 51.04 20.58
N ALA A 16 17.27 50.55 20.75
CA ALA A 16 17.86 49.85 21.87
C ALA A 16 17.86 50.59 23.21
N GLU A 17 17.95 49.80 24.31
CA GLU A 17 18.72 49.99 25.56
C GLU A 17 18.19 48.96 26.58
N GLY A 18 18.92 48.24 27.43
CA GLY A 18 20.31 48.23 27.87
C GLY A 18 20.35 47.58 29.27
N GLY A 19 21.38 46.78 29.57
CA GLY A 19 21.95 46.70 30.93
C GLY A 19 21.75 45.45 31.81
N ARG A 20 22.83 44.63 31.87
CA ARG A 20 23.52 43.99 33.05
C ARG A 20 22.68 43.03 33.94
N GLU A 21 23.18 41.88 34.40
CA GLU A 21 24.33 41.70 35.30
C GLU A 21 24.94 40.29 35.23
N GLN A 22 26.21 40.24 35.61
CA GLN A 22 27.15 39.11 35.55
C GLN A 22 26.97 38.12 36.71
N GLN A 23 27.24 36.84 36.48
CA GLN A 23 27.92 35.97 37.47
C GLN A 23 28.90 35.01 36.76
N ALA A 24 30.09 34.88 37.35
CA ALA A 24 31.28 34.20 36.81
C ALA A 24 31.33 32.68 37.13
N GLU A 25 32.15 31.98 36.34
CA GLU A 25 32.31 30.52 36.22
C GLU A 25 33.00 29.82 37.41
N PRO A 26 33.02 28.46 37.46
CA PRO A 26 34.23 27.79 36.97
C PRO A 26 34.07 26.36 36.38
N GLY A 27 34.77 26.12 35.26
CA GLY A 27 35.53 24.89 35.01
C GLY A 27 34.83 23.73 34.30
N VAL A 28 35.42 23.26 33.20
CA VAL A 28 35.66 21.85 32.77
C VAL A 28 36.27 21.88 31.34
N PRO A 29 37.17 20.93 30.96
CA PRO A 29 38.33 21.21 30.12
C PRO A 29 38.19 20.89 28.62
N ARG A 30 39.02 21.62 27.85
CA ARG A 30 39.69 21.35 26.55
C ARG A 30 39.06 20.32 25.58
N ALA A 31 38.72 20.86 24.39
CA ALA A 31 38.18 20.20 23.21
C ALA A 31 38.91 18.93 22.71
N ARG A 32 38.13 17.94 22.25
CA ARG A 32 38.57 16.84 21.38
C ARG A 32 38.59 17.30 19.91
N PRO A 33 39.53 16.83 19.06
CA PRO A 33 39.55 17.17 17.63
C PRO A 33 38.41 16.45 16.87
N ALA A 34 37.89 17.12 15.83
CA ALA A 34 36.83 16.63 14.96
C ALA A 34 37.26 15.42 14.10
N GLU A 35 36.41 14.41 14.01
CA GLU A 35 36.53 13.32 13.02
C GLU A 35 36.01 13.78 11.64
N PRO A 36 36.62 13.33 10.53
CA PRO A 36 36.18 13.72 9.19
C PRO A 36 34.91 12.96 8.80
N ALA A 37 33.94 13.70 8.27
CA ALA A 37 32.75 13.15 7.65
C ALA A 37 33.09 12.56 6.27
N GLU A 38 32.94 11.25 6.10
CA GLU A 38 32.85 10.61 4.79
C GLU A 38 31.44 10.05 4.59
N GLY A 39 30.74 10.67 3.64
CA GLY A 39 29.44 10.21 3.18
C GLY A 39 29.57 9.03 2.24
N SER A 40 28.68 8.07 2.40
CA SER A 40 28.14 7.30 1.27
C SER A 40 26.71 6.93 1.63
N ARG A 41 25.76 7.73 1.12
CA ARG A 41 24.42 7.22 0.83
C ARG A 41 24.61 6.23 -0.31
N ASP A 42 24.13 5.01 -0.12
CA ASP A 42 23.49 4.16 -1.12
C ASP A 42 23.50 2.72 -0.59
N THR A 43 22.42 2.30 0.06
CA THR A 43 21.83 0.99 -0.23
C THR A 43 20.41 0.97 0.27
N GLU A 44 19.50 0.95 -0.71
CA GLU A 44 18.08 0.72 -0.56
C GLU A 44 17.84 -0.46 0.37
N GLY A 45 16.92 -0.28 1.33
CA GLY A 45 16.41 -1.37 2.13
C GLY A 45 15.75 -2.38 1.20
N SER A 46 16.50 -3.43 0.84
CA SER A 46 15.95 -4.64 0.24
C SER A 46 15.04 -5.27 1.29
N THR A 47 13.80 -4.81 1.32
CA THR A 47 12.73 -5.49 2.03
C THR A 47 12.53 -6.78 1.26
N ALA A 48 13.27 -7.81 1.66
CA ALA A 48 13.02 -9.16 1.23
C ALA A 48 11.52 -9.39 1.45
N MET A 49 10.76 -9.50 0.37
CA MET A 49 9.35 -9.86 0.41
C MET A 49 9.33 -11.27 1.00
N THR A 50 9.22 -11.35 2.33
CA THR A 50 9.01 -12.60 3.02
C THR A 50 7.69 -13.11 2.49
N THR A 51 7.73 -14.14 1.66
CA THR A 51 6.53 -14.86 1.26
C THR A 51 5.91 -15.34 2.55
N MET A 52 4.80 -14.73 2.97
CA MET A 52 4.07 -15.14 4.17
C MET A 52 3.63 -16.59 3.95
N GLN A 53 4.34 -17.52 4.57
CA GLN A 53 3.90 -18.91 4.61
C GLN A 53 2.84 -19.02 5.70
N SER A 54 1.65 -19.51 5.33
CA SER A 54 0.59 -19.80 6.31
C SER A 54 1.15 -20.71 7.43
N PRO A 55 1.06 -20.31 8.71
CA PRO A 55 1.46 -21.17 9.83
C PRO A 55 0.61 -22.43 9.93
N ALA A 56 -0.65 -22.37 9.45
CA ALA A 56 -1.52 -23.52 9.32
C ALA A 56 -1.17 -24.27 8.04
N LYS A 57 -0.37 -25.34 8.18
CA LYS A 57 -0.05 -26.28 7.11
C LYS A 57 -1.24 -27.21 6.87
N ASP A 58 -2.17 -26.76 6.04
CA ASP A 58 -3.28 -27.59 5.56
C ASP A 58 -3.07 -27.95 4.09
N LYS A 59 -3.13 -29.25 3.76
CA LYS A 59 -2.88 -29.76 2.40
C LYS A 59 -3.98 -29.41 1.39
N ASN A 60 -5.13 -28.97 1.87
CA ASN A 60 -6.30 -28.52 1.11
C ASN A 60 -6.38 -26.99 1.02
N TYR A 61 -5.56 -26.25 1.78
CA TYR A 61 -5.57 -24.78 1.81
C TYR A 61 -5.56 -24.12 0.43
N ASN A 62 -4.65 -24.55 -0.45
CA ASN A 62 -4.53 -23.99 -1.80
C ASN A 62 -5.79 -24.26 -2.63
N LEU A 63 -6.36 -25.47 -2.51
CA LEU A 63 -7.57 -25.83 -3.23
C LEU A 63 -8.78 -25.03 -2.73
N LEU A 64 -8.93 -24.90 -1.40
CA LEU A 64 -10.00 -24.11 -0.79
C LEU A 64 -9.90 -22.64 -1.18
N THR A 65 -8.69 -22.07 -1.15
CA THR A 65 -8.43 -20.68 -1.56
C THR A 65 -8.87 -20.46 -3.00
N VAL A 66 -8.41 -21.30 -3.93
CA VAL A 66 -8.75 -21.16 -5.36
C VAL A 66 -10.24 -21.41 -5.60
N LEU A 67 -10.83 -22.42 -4.95
CA LEU A 67 -12.26 -22.71 -5.05
C LEU A 67 -13.11 -21.51 -4.58
N GLN A 68 -12.77 -20.92 -3.44
CA GLN A 68 -13.43 -19.72 -2.94
C GLN A 68 -13.34 -18.57 -3.95
N LEU A 69 -12.14 -18.29 -4.46
CA LEU A 69 -11.93 -17.22 -5.43
C LEU A 69 -12.72 -17.46 -6.71
N SER A 70 -12.75 -18.70 -7.23
CA SER A 70 -13.56 -19.02 -8.41
C SER A 70 -15.05 -18.78 -8.17
N LEU A 71 -15.60 -19.28 -7.06
CA LEU A 71 -17.02 -19.08 -6.73
C LEU A 71 -17.35 -17.60 -6.49
N GLN A 72 -16.43 -16.85 -5.86
CA GLN A 72 -16.59 -15.43 -5.66
C GLN A 72 -16.61 -14.65 -6.98
N ASN A 73 -15.72 -15.00 -7.89
CA ASN A 73 -15.63 -14.33 -9.18
C ASN A 73 -16.88 -14.53 -10.03
N VAL A 74 -17.61 -15.65 -9.91
CA VAL A 74 -18.83 -15.88 -10.70
C VAL A 74 -19.86 -14.76 -10.52
N TRP A 75 -20.10 -14.32 -9.28
CA TRP A 75 -21.07 -13.25 -9.01
C TRP A 75 -20.44 -11.86 -9.17
N GLN A 76 -19.15 -11.68 -8.86
CA GLN A 76 -18.48 -10.39 -9.08
C GLN A 76 -18.43 -10.00 -10.56
N MET A 77 -18.25 -10.98 -11.47
CA MET A 77 -18.28 -10.69 -12.90
C MET A 77 -19.64 -10.13 -13.35
N GLU A 78 -20.75 -10.42 -12.67
CA GLU A 78 -22.07 -9.88 -13.05
C GLU A 78 -22.08 -8.35 -12.97
N THR A 79 -21.50 -7.79 -11.91
CA THR A 79 -21.33 -6.34 -11.75
C THR A 79 -20.45 -5.76 -12.85
N TYR A 80 -19.29 -6.37 -13.11
CA TYR A 80 -18.35 -5.86 -14.11
C TYR A 80 -18.90 -5.96 -15.54
N ILE A 81 -19.66 -7.01 -15.84
CA ILE A 81 -20.36 -7.15 -17.12
C ILE A 81 -21.40 -6.03 -17.27
N ALA A 82 -22.20 -5.78 -16.24
CA ALA A 82 -23.21 -4.71 -16.26
C ALA A 82 -22.59 -3.31 -16.40
N ASP A 83 -21.42 -3.09 -15.79
CA ASP A 83 -20.66 -1.84 -15.93
C ASP A 83 -20.16 -1.66 -17.37
N ALA A 84 -19.53 -2.69 -17.94
CA ALA A 84 -19.06 -2.67 -19.33
C ALA A 84 -20.23 -2.46 -20.33
N GLU A 85 -21.36 -3.12 -20.12
CA GLU A 85 -22.56 -2.94 -20.93
C GLU A 85 -23.10 -1.50 -20.87
N ARG A 86 -23.12 -0.91 -19.66
CA ARG A 86 -23.58 0.48 -19.45
C ARG A 86 -22.66 1.49 -20.13
N GLU A 87 -21.37 1.20 -20.20
CA GLU A 87 -20.36 2.03 -20.87
C GLU A 87 -20.29 1.79 -22.38
N GLY A 88 -21.03 0.81 -22.90
CA GLY A 88 -21.05 0.45 -24.31
C GLY A 88 -19.85 -0.40 -24.77
N ASP A 89 -19.06 -0.93 -23.84
CA ASP A 89 -17.92 -1.79 -24.12
C ASP A 89 -18.34 -3.26 -24.26
N GLY A 90 -18.85 -3.60 -25.44
CA GLY A 90 -19.32 -4.96 -25.74
C GLY A 90 -18.20 -6.01 -25.80
N GLU A 91 -16.98 -5.61 -26.15
CA GLU A 91 -15.82 -6.52 -26.22
C GLU A 91 -15.42 -6.96 -24.80
N LEU A 92 -15.30 -6.00 -23.87
CA LEU A 92 -15.02 -6.28 -22.48
C LEU A 92 -16.13 -7.11 -21.83
N ALA A 93 -17.40 -6.77 -22.07
CA ALA A 93 -18.53 -7.53 -21.53
C ALA A 93 -18.49 -9.00 -21.97
N GLU A 94 -18.19 -9.27 -23.24
CA GLU A 94 -18.11 -10.63 -23.76
C GLU A 94 -16.89 -11.40 -23.21
N TRP A 95 -15.75 -10.72 -23.05
CA TRP A 95 -14.58 -11.30 -22.41
C TRP A 95 -14.85 -11.67 -20.94
N LEU A 96 -15.52 -10.80 -20.19
CA LEU A 96 -15.91 -11.04 -18.80
C LEU A 96 -16.91 -12.20 -18.66
N ARG A 97 -17.87 -12.36 -19.59
CA ARG A 97 -18.76 -13.54 -19.62
C ARG A 97 -18.00 -14.85 -19.78
N LYS A 98 -16.95 -14.88 -20.62
CA LYS A 98 -16.08 -16.05 -20.76
C LYS A 98 -15.32 -16.35 -19.45
N ILE A 99 -14.83 -15.32 -18.77
CA ILE A 99 -14.21 -15.47 -17.44
C ILE A 99 -15.20 -16.01 -16.42
N GLN A 100 -16.43 -15.48 -16.41
CA GLN A 100 -17.48 -15.95 -15.52
C GLN A 100 -17.75 -17.44 -15.71
N GLU A 101 -17.91 -17.89 -16.95
CA GLU A 101 -18.14 -19.30 -17.28
C GLU A 101 -16.96 -20.19 -16.90
N ASN A 102 -15.72 -19.73 -17.12
CA ASN A 102 -14.53 -20.44 -16.69
C ASN A 102 -14.47 -20.61 -15.16
N ASN A 103 -14.86 -19.57 -14.41
CA ASN A 103 -14.95 -19.64 -12.95
C ASN A 103 -16.06 -20.59 -12.47
N ARG A 104 -17.22 -20.66 -13.16
CA ARG A 104 -18.27 -21.65 -12.87
C ARG A 104 -17.74 -23.07 -13.01
N LYS A 105 -17.04 -23.37 -14.12
CA LYS A 105 -16.43 -24.68 -14.37
C LYS A 105 -15.35 -25.03 -13.36
N ALA A 106 -14.45 -24.09 -13.07
CA ALA A 106 -13.40 -24.28 -12.08
C ALA A 106 -13.98 -24.53 -10.68
N GLY A 107 -15.05 -23.82 -10.31
CA GLY A 107 -15.76 -24.02 -9.05
C GLY A 107 -16.36 -25.42 -8.93
N GLU A 108 -16.96 -25.95 -9.99
CA GLU A 108 -17.51 -27.30 -10.01
C GLU A 108 -16.41 -28.37 -9.88
N GLN A 109 -15.35 -28.25 -10.67
CA GLN A 109 -14.20 -29.15 -10.59
C GLN A 109 -13.51 -29.11 -9.21
N GLY A 110 -13.37 -27.91 -8.64
CA GLY A 110 -12.79 -27.71 -7.31
C GLY A 110 -13.61 -28.37 -6.20
N LYS A 111 -14.94 -28.29 -6.25
CA LYS A 111 -15.83 -29.00 -5.31
C LYS A 111 -15.66 -30.51 -5.38
N GLN A 112 -15.63 -31.09 -6.58
CA GLN A 112 -15.44 -32.53 -6.77
C GLN A 112 -14.08 -32.99 -6.22
N MET A 113 -13.03 -32.22 -6.50
CA MET A 113 -11.69 -32.51 -5.98
C MET A 113 -11.63 -32.43 -4.45
N LEU A 114 -12.28 -31.43 -3.87
CA LEU A 114 -12.34 -31.26 -2.41
C LEU A 114 -13.09 -32.43 -1.76
N GLN A 115 -14.23 -32.84 -2.32
CA GLN A 115 -15.00 -33.98 -1.83
C GLN A 115 -14.14 -35.25 -1.80
N ALA A 116 -13.41 -35.55 -2.89
CA ALA A 116 -12.55 -36.73 -2.96
C ALA A 116 -11.43 -36.70 -1.91
N ARG A 117 -10.83 -35.53 -1.66
CA ARG A 117 -9.76 -35.37 -0.66
C ARG A 117 -10.26 -35.57 0.76
N LEU A 118 -11.39 -34.95 1.11
CA LEU A 118 -11.98 -35.07 2.45
C LEU A 118 -12.44 -36.51 2.74
N ALA A 119 -12.99 -37.21 1.73
CA ALA A 119 -13.35 -38.62 1.88
C ALA A 119 -12.13 -39.50 2.20
N GLY A 120 -10.96 -39.21 1.62
CA GLY A 120 -9.71 -39.93 1.90
C GLY A 120 -9.02 -39.54 3.20
N GLU A 121 -9.46 -38.47 3.87
CA GLU A 121 -8.94 -38.06 5.19
C GLU A 121 -9.73 -38.64 6.37
N GLY A 122 -11.00 -38.99 6.13
CA GLY A 122 -11.86 -39.62 7.13
C GLY A 122 -11.79 -41.16 7.16
N ALA A 123 -10.98 -41.77 6.29
CA ALA A 123 -10.75 -43.22 6.20
C ALA A 123 -9.43 -43.61 6.86
#